data_AF-A0A9P4W9P0-F1
#
_entry.id   AF-A0A9P4W9P0-F1
#
_cell.length_a   1.000
_cell.length_b   1.000
_cell.length_c   1.000
_cell.angle_alpha   90.00
_cell.angle_beta   90.00
_cell.angle_gamma   90.00
#
_symmetry.space_group_name_H-M   'P 1'
#
loop_
_entity.id
_entity.type
_entity.pdbx_description
1 polymer ?
#
loop_
_entity_poly.entity_id
_entity_poly.type
_entity_poly.pdbx_seq_one_letter_code
_entity_poly.pdbx_strand_id
1 'polypeptide(L)'
;MATISVVSIAGDALQRNDSVADITKEKHIQISIAPIEDDEISAAGKHSVDSLNSNRSRQSIEGQVVRLREEIAVANNVLELCIREAVGASTTLEKKKLQERTNAAYTAWAAKELMLTELLNSMQDSDDSSTYSSSTTTAARKLSVQPYPTHRMHMRKSSQVPPEVSASATAFMQQIGWVSPASLVQYLNSGIDVNGLGQFPGYPQHPITPLMAIIRSPFVSESTEILELLLEQDADPCIRDSQGLSAFAHAIYTRRKDAVRLFVKTLIDYEQSGSPTGNASMNLDTTWTGAKHLHWEAAQAIIDNNMDTLTSLLSNPSSHNTIVHTACLPLAILFDNMPAVQALLAYGINSFELFRRSPAHSSRPFTSPVSMAICMQNLPLVQTLLFQDFATNDRRGRIWYAQLFAATPSSYPCTEITDFLLDNIPLVEAFDRAIRVEDRTWIHRIVLRTVSLLLQPSDDPTGARNLAAEAFAGLFDRAWNMKLCETTILARSIIAMVEDATERDFTFVACGGTLGISSKMVDRLMIAAKR
;
A
#
# COMPACT_ATOMS: atom_id res chain seq x y z
N MET A 1 -47.06 24.75 -9.82
CA MET A 1 -47.60 23.51 -10.41
C MET A 1 -47.34 23.54 -11.90
N ALA A 2 -46.36 22.76 -12.35
CA ALA A 2 -46.11 22.50 -13.77
C ALA A 2 -45.69 21.03 -13.87
N THR A 3 -46.51 20.24 -14.56
CA THR A 3 -46.26 18.85 -14.93
C THR A 3 -45.35 18.80 -16.15
N ILE A 4 -44.31 17.96 -16.13
CA ILE A 4 -43.51 17.64 -17.31
C ILE A 4 -43.49 16.12 -17.50
N SER A 5 -43.83 15.75 -18.73
CA SER A 5 -43.93 14.42 -19.31
C SER A 5 -42.55 13.78 -19.49
N VAL A 6 -42.41 12.52 -19.07
CA VAL A 6 -41.26 11.66 -19.37
C VAL A 6 -41.49 11.04 -20.75
N VAL A 7 -40.75 11.48 -21.76
CA VAL A 7 -40.65 10.78 -23.04
C VAL A 7 -39.57 9.71 -22.93
N SER A 8 -40.02 8.46 -23.02
CA SER A 8 -39.23 7.23 -23.06
C SER A 8 -38.39 7.16 -24.35
N ILE A 9 -37.06 7.15 -24.22
CA ILE A 9 -36.13 6.86 -25.34
C ILE A 9 -35.47 5.48 -25.15
N ALA A 10 -35.59 4.85 -23.99
CA ALA A 10 -35.00 3.54 -23.73
C ALA A 10 -35.84 2.35 -24.29
N GLY A 11 -37.08 2.59 -24.72
CA GLY A 11 -38.00 1.54 -25.18
C GLY A 11 -37.76 1.03 -26.61
N ASP A 12 -37.27 1.87 -27.52
CA ASP A 12 -37.28 1.54 -28.96
C ASP A 12 -35.99 0.88 -29.47
N ALA A 13 -34.92 0.87 -28.68
CA ALA A 13 -33.68 0.18 -29.05
C ALA A 13 -33.71 -1.34 -28.75
N LEU A 14 -34.74 -1.83 -28.04
CA LEU A 14 -34.85 -3.22 -27.61
C LEU A 14 -35.59 -4.14 -28.60
N GLN A 15 -36.04 -3.63 -29.75
CA GLN A 15 -36.77 -4.43 -30.76
C GLN A 15 -36.02 -4.71 -32.07
N ARG A 16 -34.77 -4.24 -32.24
CA ARG A 16 -33.99 -4.54 -33.45
C ARG A 16 -32.71 -5.29 -33.07
N ASN A 17 -32.63 -6.54 -33.50
CA ASN A 17 -31.50 -7.46 -33.34
C ASN A 17 -30.28 -7.02 -34.18
N ASP A 18 -29.82 -5.77 -34.01
CA ASP A 18 -28.64 -5.27 -34.71
C ASP A 18 -27.39 -5.41 -33.84
N SER A 19 -26.28 -5.81 -34.46
CA SER A 19 -25.04 -6.13 -33.75
C SER A 19 -24.38 -4.88 -33.17
N VAL A 20 -23.93 -4.97 -31.91
CA VAL A 20 -23.30 -3.89 -31.13
C VAL A 20 -22.02 -3.32 -31.78
N ALA A 21 -21.46 -4.00 -32.79
CA ALA A 21 -20.23 -3.59 -33.46
C ALA A 21 -20.40 -2.40 -34.42
N ASP A 22 -21.63 -2.12 -34.89
CA ASP A 22 -21.86 -1.06 -35.90
C ASP A 22 -22.24 0.31 -35.30
N ILE A 23 -22.58 0.39 -34.01
CA ILE A 23 -23.04 1.64 -33.37
C ILE A 23 -21.87 2.47 -32.80
N THR A 24 -20.69 1.89 -32.62
CA THR A 24 -19.56 2.56 -31.93
C THR A 24 -18.59 3.32 -32.84
N LYS A 25 -18.79 3.34 -34.17
CA LYS A 25 -17.84 4.00 -35.08
C LYS A 25 -18.07 5.48 -35.37
N GLU A 26 -19.23 6.07 -35.05
CA GLU A 26 -19.57 7.41 -35.59
C GLU A 26 -20.19 8.44 -34.65
N LYS A 27 -20.16 8.26 -33.32
CA LYS A 27 -20.67 9.30 -32.41
C LYS A 27 -19.63 9.74 -31.38
N HIS A 28 -18.95 10.83 -31.69
CA HIS A 28 -18.34 11.71 -30.69
C HIS A 28 -19.43 12.11 -29.69
N ILE A 29 -19.30 11.68 -28.44
CA ILE A 29 -20.12 12.19 -27.33
C ILE A 29 -19.60 13.60 -27.04
N GLN A 30 -20.28 14.61 -27.57
CA GLN A 30 -20.03 16.01 -27.28
C GLN A 30 -20.93 16.40 -26.10
N ILE A 31 -20.35 16.57 -24.91
CA ILE A 31 -21.06 17.09 -23.74
C ILE A 31 -20.90 18.60 -23.75
N SER A 32 -21.93 19.33 -24.18
CA SER A 32 -22.01 20.78 -24.03
C SER A 32 -22.76 21.13 -22.75
N ILE A 33 -22.14 21.97 -21.92
CA ILE A 33 -22.77 22.59 -20.75
C ILE A 33 -23.17 24.00 -21.19
N ALA A 34 -24.47 24.29 -21.24
CA ALA A 34 -24.97 25.65 -21.43
C ALA A 34 -24.99 26.37 -20.06
N PRO A 35 -24.43 27.59 -19.97
CA PRO A 35 -24.55 28.38 -18.75
C PRO A 35 -26.00 28.84 -18.55
N ILE A 36 -26.41 28.90 -17.29
CA ILE A 36 -27.69 29.49 -16.88
C ILE A 36 -27.54 31.01 -16.99
N GLU A 37 -28.27 31.62 -17.92
CA GLU A 37 -28.42 33.09 -17.99
C GLU A 37 -29.41 33.52 -16.90
N ASP A 38 -28.90 34.20 -15.87
CA ASP A 38 -29.73 34.93 -14.91
C ASP A 38 -30.07 36.30 -15.50
N ASP A 39 -31.29 36.45 -16.00
CA ASP A 39 -31.86 37.72 -16.42
C ASP A 39 -32.34 38.56 -15.22
N GLU A 40 -32.04 39.86 -15.31
CA GLU A 40 -32.65 41.01 -14.65
C GLU A 40 -32.66 41.11 -13.11
N ILE A 41 -31.67 41.83 -12.53
CA ILE A 41 -31.96 42.83 -11.47
C ILE A 41 -31.15 44.11 -11.70
N SER A 42 -31.88 45.20 -11.91
CA SER A 42 -31.43 46.58 -12.11
C SER A 42 -30.94 47.26 -10.83
N ALA A 43 -30.14 48.29 -11.06
CA ALA A 43 -29.39 49.15 -10.15
C ALA A 43 -30.16 49.73 -8.95
N ALA A 44 -29.61 49.56 -7.73
CA ALA A 44 -29.40 50.63 -6.74
C ALA A 44 -28.65 50.10 -5.50
N GLY A 45 -27.63 50.83 -5.04
CA GLY A 45 -27.07 50.68 -3.69
C GLY A 45 -25.76 49.90 -3.57
N LYS A 46 -24.63 50.58 -3.82
CA LYS A 46 -23.30 50.10 -3.43
C LYS A 46 -23.17 50.19 -1.91
N HIS A 47 -23.13 49.04 -1.24
CA HIS A 47 -22.37 48.68 -0.04
C HIS A 47 -23.11 47.53 0.67
N SER A 48 -22.43 46.39 0.86
CA SER A 48 -22.91 45.15 1.54
C SER A 48 -23.61 44.07 0.66
N VAL A 49 -23.13 43.81 -0.56
CA VAL A 49 -23.64 42.71 -1.42
C VAL A 49 -22.71 41.48 -1.45
N ASP A 50 -21.44 41.62 -1.08
CA ASP A 50 -20.44 40.54 -1.27
C ASP A 50 -20.61 39.36 -0.30
N SER A 51 -21.14 39.59 0.92
CA SER A 51 -21.33 38.51 1.90
C SER A 51 -22.56 37.64 1.61
N LEU A 52 -23.61 38.20 1.02
CA LEU A 52 -24.83 37.46 0.68
C LEU A 52 -24.63 36.57 -0.57
N ASN A 53 -23.82 37.03 -1.53
CA ASN A 53 -23.48 36.23 -2.71
C ASN A 53 -22.53 35.06 -2.38
N SER A 54 -21.59 35.26 -1.45
CA SER A 54 -20.71 34.18 -0.96
C SER A 54 -21.51 33.06 -0.27
N ASN A 55 -22.47 33.42 0.60
CA ASN A 55 -23.30 32.44 1.30
C ASN A 55 -24.23 31.65 0.36
N ARG A 56 -24.79 32.30 -0.67
CA ARG A 56 -25.61 31.61 -1.69
C ARG A 56 -24.77 30.65 -2.53
N SER A 57 -23.55 31.04 -2.89
CA SER A 57 -22.61 30.17 -3.60
C SER A 57 -22.23 28.93 -2.77
N ARG A 58 -21.91 29.12 -1.48
CA ARG A 58 -21.56 28.03 -0.56
C ARG A 58 -22.70 27.04 -0.36
N GLN A 59 -23.94 27.53 -0.16
CA GLN A 59 -25.14 26.69 -0.07
C GLN A 59 -25.41 25.90 -1.36
N SER A 60 -25.12 26.49 -2.52
CA SER A 60 -25.25 25.80 -3.82
C SER A 60 -24.24 24.65 -3.95
N ILE A 61 -22.97 24.89 -3.59
CA ILE A 61 -21.91 23.87 -3.65
C ILE A 61 -22.18 22.74 -2.65
N GLU A 62 -22.58 23.06 -1.42
CA GLU A 62 -22.99 22.05 -0.42
C GLU A 62 -24.15 21.18 -0.93
N GLY A 63 -25.13 21.79 -1.61
CA GLY A 63 -26.22 21.07 -2.27
C GLY A 63 -25.74 20.11 -3.37
N GLN A 64 -24.70 20.48 -4.13
CA GLN A 64 -24.08 19.61 -5.13
C GLN A 64 -23.31 18.45 -4.50
N VAL A 65 -22.60 18.68 -3.38
CA VAL A 65 -21.91 17.62 -2.60
C VAL A 65 -22.91 16.55 -2.17
N VAL A 66 -24.04 16.96 -1.60
CA VAL A 66 -25.05 16.01 -1.09
C VAL A 66 -25.60 15.14 -2.23
N ARG A 67 -25.98 15.76 -3.36
CA ARG A 67 -26.46 15.02 -4.55
C ARG A 67 -25.41 14.05 -5.09
N LEU A 68 -24.15 14.48 -5.22
CA LEU A 68 -23.06 13.62 -5.68
C LEU A 68 -22.83 12.42 -4.75
N ARG A 69 -22.94 12.60 -3.43
CA ARG A 69 -22.83 11.50 -2.47
C ARG A 69 -23.95 10.47 -2.61
N GLU A 70 -25.18 10.93 -2.80
CA GLU A 70 -26.33 10.03 -3.05
C GLU A 70 -26.13 9.26 -4.36
N GLU A 71 -25.67 9.94 -5.41
CA GLU A 71 -25.39 9.33 -6.69
C GLU A 71 -24.24 8.30 -6.64
N ILE A 72 -23.20 8.57 -5.84
CA ILE A 72 -22.11 7.61 -5.58
C ILE A 72 -22.64 6.40 -4.84
N ALA A 73 -23.53 6.58 -3.86
CA ALA A 73 -24.15 5.46 -3.13
C ALA A 73 -24.98 4.57 -4.07
N VAL A 74 -25.74 5.17 -4.99
CA VAL A 74 -26.47 4.43 -6.03
C VAL A 74 -25.52 3.69 -6.97
N ALA A 75 -24.45 4.35 -7.45
CA ALA A 75 -23.46 3.72 -8.32
C ALA A 75 -22.73 2.55 -7.63
N ASN A 76 -22.44 2.67 -6.33
CA ASN A 76 -21.83 1.62 -5.54
C ASN A 76 -22.75 0.40 -5.40
N ASN A 77 -24.04 0.61 -5.15
CA ASN A 77 -25.03 -0.48 -5.10
C ASN A 77 -25.14 -1.23 -6.45
N VAL A 78 -25.08 -0.51 -7.57
CA VAL A 78 -25.07 -1.11 -8.92
C VAL A 78 -23.79 -1.93 -9.14
N LEU A 79 -22.63 -1.39 -8.74
CA LEU A 79 -21.36 -2.09 -8.83
C LEU A 79 -21.36 -3.39 -8.00
N GLU A 80 -21.82 -3.34 -6.75
CA GLU A 80 -21.94 -4.54 -5.90
C GLU A 80 -22.85 -5.60 -6.53
N LEU A 81 -23.96 -5.19 -7.13
CA LEU A 81 -24.89 -6.11 -7.79
C LEU A 81 -24.24 -6.76 -9.03
N CYS A 82 -23.52 -5.99 -9.85
CA CYS A 82 -22.75 -6.53 -10.98
C CYS A 82 -21.69 -7.54 -10.54
N ILE A 83 -20.98 -7.26 -9.43
CA ILE A 83 -19.98 -8.18 -8.87
C ILE A 83 -20.65 -9.48 -8.41
N ARG A 84 -21.78 -9.41 -7.70
CA ARG A 84 -22.52 -10.61 -7.25
C ARG A 84 -23.00 -11.45 -8.42
N GLU A 85 -23.55 -10.83 -9.46
CA GLU A 85 -23.96 -11.55 -10.67
C GLU A 85 -22.76 -12.19 -11.39
N ALA A 86 -21.62 -11.49 -11.47
CA ALA A 86 -20.41 -12.01 -12.12
C ALA A 86 -19.85 -13.25 -11.42
N VAL A 87 -19.94 -13.31 -10.09
CA VAL A 87 -19.52 -14.48 -9.29
C VAL A 87 -20.43 -15.69 -9.52
N GLY A 88 -21.72 -15.46 -9.82
CA GLY A 88 -22.70 -16.51 -10.09
C GLY A 88 -22.68 -17.08 -11.52
N ALA A 89 -21.91 -16.49 -12.44
CA ALA A 89 -21.91 -16.87 -13.85
C ALA A 89 -21.35 -18.28 -14.09
N SER A 90 -22.12 -19.12 -14.80
CA SER A 90 -21.79 -20.53 -15.01
C SER A 90 -20.99 -20.76 -16.29
N THR A 91 -21.19 -19.93 -17.32
CA THR A 91 -20.54 -20.07 -18.62
C THR A 91 -19.46 -19.02 -18.87
N THR A 92 -18.51 -19.32 -19.75
CA THR A 92 -17.44 -18.39 -20.14
C THR A 92 -17.98 -17.15 -20.86
N LEU A 93 -19.04 -17.29 -21.65
CA LEU A 93 -19.69 -16.18 -22.35
C LEU A 93 -20.44 -15.25 -21.37
N GLU A 94 -21.16 -15.82 -20.40
CA GLU A 94 -21.79 -15.04 -19.33
C GLU A 94 -20.76 -14.28 -18.50
N LYS A 95 -19.66 -14.94 -18.10
CA LYS A 95 -18.56 -14.30 -17.37
C LYS A 95 -18.00 -13.09 -18.13
N LYS A 96 -17.81 -13.20 -19.45
CA LYS A 96 -17.33 -12.08 -20.26
C LYS A 96 -18.31 -10.90 -20.28
N LYS A 97 -19.60 -11.16 -20.53
CA LYS A 97 -20.65 -10.12 -20.52
C LYS A 97 -20.79 -9.45 -19.15
N LEU A 98 -20.71 -10.23 -18.07
CA LEU A 98 -20.79 -9.73 -16.70
C LEU A 98 -19.55 -8.93 -16.30
N GLN A 99 -18.36 -9.32 -16.80
CA GLN A 99 -17.14 -8.54 -16.62
C GLN A 99 -17.24 -7.18 -17.31
N GLU A 100 -17.76 -7.13 -18.55
CA GLU A 100 -17.97 -5.87 -19.27
C GLU A 100 -18.96 -4.94 -18.53
N ARG A 101 -20.07 -5.49 -18.01
CA ARG A 101 -21.03 -4.74 -17.17
C ARG A 101 -20.38 -4.23 -15.87
N THR A 102 -19.58 -5.06 -15.22
CA THR A 102 -18.86 -4.69 -13.98
C THR A 102 -17.86 -3.57 -14.24
N ASN A 103 -17.11 -3.65 -15.34
CA ASN A 103 -16.18 -2.60 -15.74
C ASN A 103 -16.91 -1.27 -16.01
N ALA A 104 -18.05 -1.30 -16.70
CA ALA A 104 -18.84 -0.10 -16.97
C ALA A 104 -19.40 0.53 -15.68
N ALA A 105 -19.91 -0.30 -14.75
CA ALA A 105 -20.39 0.16 -13.45
C ALA A 105 -19.26 0.78 -12.60
N TYR A 106 -18.07 0.18 -12.63
CA TYR A 106 -16.88 0.70 -11.95
C TYR A 106 -16.44 2.05 -12.52
N THR A 107 -16.38 2.19 -13.86
CA THR A 107 -16.02 3.46 -14.50
C THR A 107 -17.00 4.58 -14.14
N ALA A 108 -18.31 4.28 -14.10
CA ALA A 108 -19.32 5.25 -13.71
C ALA A 108 -19.19 5.68 -12.24
N TRP A 109 -18.92 4.73 -11.34
CA TRP A 109 -18.68 5.03 -9.92
C TRP A 109 -17.43 5.89 -9.73
N ALA A 110 -16.30 5.51 -10.34
CA ALA A 110 -15.03 6.22 -10.23
C ALA A 110 -15.11 7.66 -10.78
N ALA A 111 -15.83 7.88 -11.88
CA ALA A 111 -16.03 9.23 -12.43
C ALA A 111 -16.74 10.17 -11.44
N LYS A 112 -17.74 9.66 -10.71
CA LYS A 112 -18.47 10.45 -9.71
C LYS A 112 -17.63 10.73 -8.46
N GLU A 113 -16.81 9.77 -8.03
CA GLU A 113 -15.87 9.96 -6.92
C GLU A 113 -14.82 11.03 -7.24
N LEU A 114 -14.31 11.05 -8.49
CA LEU A 114 -13.42 12.10 -8.98
C LEU A 114 -14.09 13.48 -8.91
N MET A 115 -15.31 13.61 -9.43
CA MET A 115 -16.09 14.87 -9.38
C MET A 115 -16.31 15.36 -7.95
N LEU A 116 -16.64 14.46 -7.01
CA LEU A 116 -16.78 14.82 -5.61
C LEU A 116 -15.45 15.32 -5.02
N THR A 117 -14.34 14.69 -5.37
CA THR A 117 -13.01 15.08 -4.89
C THR A 117 -12.61 16.46 -5.39
N GLU A 118 -12.84 16.75 -6.67
CA GLU A 118 -12.59 18.08 -7.26
C GLU A 118 -13.44 19.16 -6.59
N LEU A 119 -14.71 18.86 -6.34
CA LEU A 119 -15.64 19.81 -5.70
C LEU A 119 -15.23 20.09 -4.24
N LEU A 120 -14.82 19.07 -3.48
CA LEU A 120 -14.32 19.25 -2.11
C LEU A 120 -13.01 20.06 -2.06
N ASN A 121 -12.09 19.82 -2.99
CA ASN A 121 -10.85 20.61 -3.08
C ASN A 121 -11.15 22.09 -3.38
N SER A 122 -12.12 22.36 -4.27
CA SER A 122 -12.51 23.75 -4.58
C SER A 122 -13.09 24.50 -3.38
N MET A 123 -13.74 23.79 -2.44
CA MET A 123 -14.22 24.39 -1.20
C MET A 123 -13.06 24.75 -0.26
N GLN A 124 -12.02 23.92 -0.22
CA GLN A 124 -10.88 24.11 0.67
C GLN A 124 -9.99 25.28 0.23
N ASP A 125 -9.81 25.47 -1.08
CA ASP A 125 -9.05 26.60 -1.63
C ASP A 125 -9.74 27.97 -1.40
N SER A 126 -11.05 27.98 -1.16
CA SER A 126 -11.81 29.22 -0.96
C SER A 126 -11.65 29.83 0.44
N ASP A 127 -11.43 28.99 1.46
CA ASP A 127 -11.33 29.44 2.86
C ASP A 127 -9.91 29.99 3.20
N ASP A 128 -8.87 29.67 2.40
CA ASP A 128 -7.48 30.11 2.63
C ASP A 128 -7.10 31.45 1.97
N SER A 129 -7.98 32.02 1.13
CA SER A 129 -7.65 33.22 0.33
C SER A 129 -7.79 34.56 1.07
N SER A 130 -8.26 34.60 2.32
CA SER A 130 -8.58 35.85 3.02
C SER A 130 -7.39 36.57 3.69
N THR A 131 -6.13 36.19 3.45
CA THR A 131 -4.99 36.74 4.21
C THR A 131 -3.78 37.26 3.42
N TYR A 132 -3.83 37.35 2.09
CA TYR A 132 -2.71 37.93 1.32
C TYR A 132 -2.99 39.34 0.82
N SER A 133 -2.51 40.30 1.61
CA SER A 133 -2.30 41.69 1.19
C SER A 133 -1.29 41.77 0.05
N SER A 134 -1.63 42.56 -0.96
CA SER A 134 -0.84 42.86 -2.14
C SER A 134 0.34 43.76 -1.77
N SER A 135 1.56 43.34 -2.11
CA SER A 135 2.70 44.25 -2.20
C SER A 135 3.52 43.95 -3.44
N THR A 136 3.23 44.70 -4.50
CA THR A 136 4.10 44.93 -5.65
C THR A 136 5.26 45.84 -5.25
N THR A 137 6.50 45.37 -5.34
CA THR A 137 7.67 46.25 -5.47
C THR A 137 8.68 45.67 -6.44
N THR A 138 8.72 46.30 -7.61
CA THR A 138 9.82 46.35 -8.57
C THR A 138 11.06 46.96 -7.92
N ALA A 139 12.15 46.20 -7.82
CA ALA A 139 13.48 46.76 -7.55
C ALA A 139 14.57 45.91 -8.21
N ALA A 140 15.03 46.39 -9.37
CA ALA A 140 16.20 45.89 -10.06
C ALA A 140 17.47 46.18 -9.23
N ARG A 141 18.19 45.15 -8.82
CA ARG A 141 19.57 45.26 -8.33
C ARG A 141 20.47 44.31 -9.11
N LYS A 142 21.27 44.88 -10.01
CA LYS A 142 22.40 44.22 -10.67
C LYS A 142 23.44 43.84 -9.61
N LEU A 143 23.70 42.54 -9.46
CA LEU A 143 24.89 42.01 -8.82
C LEU A 143 25.73 41.29 -9.87
N SER A 144 26.91 41.85 -10.11
CA SER A 144 27.98 41.26 -10.91
C SER A 144 28.71 40.23 -10.06
N VAL A 145 28.73 38.98 -10.52
CA VAL A 145 29.58 37.91 -9.99
C VAL A 145 30.24 37.23 -11.19
N GLN A 146 31.56 37.10 -11.14
CA GLN A 146 32.37 36.39 -12.14
C GLN A 146 32.12 34.87 -12.12
N PRO A 147 32.29 34.16 -13.25
CA PRO A 147 31.98 32.74 -13.33
C PRO A 147 33.11 31.86 -12.78
N TYR A 148 32.75 30.95 -11.86
CA TYR A 148 33.48 29.71 -11.60
C TYR A 148 32.76 28.54 -12.30
N PRO A 149 33.45 27.42 -12.59
CA PRO A 149 33.07 26.50 -13.66
C PRO A 149 31.84 25.69 -13.27
N THR A 150 30.75 25.91 -13.98
CA THR A 150 29.56 25.06 -13.91
C THR A 150 29.80 23.77 -14.70
N HIS A 151 29.91 22.64 -14.01
CA HIS A 151 29.50 21.37 -14.60
C HIS A 151 28.00 21.47 -14.88
N ARG A 152 27.66 21.65 -16.16
CA ARG A 152 26.27 21.75 -16.61
C ARG A 152 25.62 20.38 -16.49
N MET A 153 24.72 20.24 -15.52
CA MET A 153 23.68 19.20 -15.56
C MET A 153 22.91 19.34 -16.88
N HIS A 154 22.87 18.26 -17.66
CA HIS A 154 21.88 18.13 -18.71
C HIS A 154 20.52 17.87 -18.07
N MET A 155 19.74 18.94 -17.85
CA MET A 155 18.32 18.83 -17.56
C MET A 155 17.63 18.10 -18.72
N ARG A 156 17.39 16.80 -18.57
CA ARG A 156 16.33 16.12 -19.33
C ARG A 156 15.01 16.46 -18.65
N LYS A 157 14.15 17.17 -19.39
CA LYS A 157 12.74 17.32 -18.99
C LYS A 157 12.16 15.92 -18.79
N SER A 158 11.53 15.69 -17.63
CA SER A 158 10.69 14.52 -17.37
C SER A 158 9.65 14.42 -18.50
N SER A 159 9.94 13.57 -19.47
CA SER A 159 9.09 13.28 -20.62
C SER A 159 8.44 11.94 -20.33
N GLN A 160 7.11 11.88 -20.35
CA GLN A 160 6.29 10.69 -20.11
C GLN A 160 6.42 9.60 -21.19
N VAL A 161 7.43 9.65 -22.05
CA VAL A 161 7.74 8.57 -23.01
C VAL A 161 8.46 7.46 -22.23
N PRO A 162 8.02 6.19 -22.30
CA PRO A 162 8.71 5.09 -21.65
C PRO A 162 10.18 5.07 -22.13
N PRO A 163 11.18 5.06 -21.22
CA PRO A 163 12.56 5.21 -21.64
C PRO A 163 12.96 4.03 -22.51
N GLU A 164 13.50 4.31 -23.70
CA GLU A 164 14.13 3.28 -24.52
C GLU A 164 15.26 2.61 -23.74
N VAL A 165 15.37 1.29 -23.88
CA VAL A 165 16.39 0.51 -23.17
C VAL A 165 17.78 0.93 -23.65
N SER A 166 18.61 1.38 -22.71
CA SER A 166 19.98 1.79 -22.98
C SER A 166 20.87 0.56 -23.19
N ALA A 167 21.47 0.47 -24.39
CA ALA A 167 22.38 -0.61 -24.74
C ALA A 167 23.66 -0.58 -23.87
N SER A 168 24.17 0.60 -23.53
CA SER A 168 25.34 0.75 -22.66
C SER A 168 25.02 0.37 -21.22
N ALA A 169 23.87 0.77 -20.69
CA ALA A 169 23.41 0.35 -19.36
C ALA A 169 23.18 -1.16 -19.29
N THR A 170 22.61 -1.75 -20.34
CA THR A 170 22.40 -3.21 -20.43
C THR A 170 23.74 -3.96 -20.47
N ALA A 171 24.71 -3.49 -21.24
CA ALA A 171 26.05 -4.08 -21.29
C ALA A 171 26.73 -4.02 -19.90
N PHE A 172 26.62 -2.89 -19.20
CA PHE A 172 27.11 -2.76 -17.82
C PHE A 172 26.46 -3.78 -16.88
N MET A 173 25.13 -3.88 -16.91
CA MET A 173 24.36 -4.77 -16.06
C MET A 173 24.69 -6.25 -16.23
N GLN A 174 25.04 -6.66 -17.45
CA GLN A 174 25.49 -8.02 -17.72
C GLN A 174 26.83 -8.35 -17.05
N GLN A 175 27.63 -7.35 -16.68
CA GLN A 175 28.94 -7.53 -16.05
C GLN A 175 28.89 -7.49 -14.51
N ILE A 176 27.86 -6.87 -13.90
CA ILE A 176 27.74 -6.65 -12.44
C ILE A 176 27.90 -7.94 -11.60
N GLY A 177 27.55 -9.11 -12.15
CA GLY A 177 27.64 -10.40 -11.44
C GLY A 177 28.93 -11.20 -11.68
N TRP A 178 29.78 -10.79 -12.63
CA TRP A 178 30.88 -11.63 -13.14
C TRP A 178 32.26 -10.98 -13.01
N VAL A 179 32.31 -9.68 -12.68
CA VAL A 179 33.54 -8.90 -12.72
C VAL A 179 33.80 -8.24 -11.37
N SER A 180 35.08 -8.11 -11.01
CA SER A 180 35.50 -7.47 -9.76
C SER A 180 35.08 -5.99 -9.68
N PRO A 181 34.88 -5.43 -8.47
CA PRO A 181 34.57 -4.01 -8.28
C PRO A 181 35.52 -3.06 -9.02
N ALA A 182 36.83 -3.32 -8.99
CA ALA A 182 37.84 -2.52 -9.70
C ALA A 182 37.61 -2.47 -11.21
N SER A 183 37.12 -3.55 -11.81
CA SER A 183 36.82 -3.59 -13.25
C SER A 183 35.51 -2.88 -13.56
N LEU A 184 34.51 -2.94 -12.66
CA LEU A 184 33.27 -2.17 -12.80
C LEU A 184 33.55 -0.67 -12.80
N VAL A 185 34.51 -0.20 -11.98
CA VAL A 185 34.98 1.20 -12.00
C VAL A 185 35.58 1.59 -13.36
N GLN A 186 36.40 0.73 -13.95
CA GLN A 186 36.93 1.00 -15.30
C GLN A 186 35.81 1.11 -16.35
N TYR A 187 34.80 0.25 -16.25
CA TYR A 187 33.61 0.34 -17.09
C TYR A 187 32.86 1.66 -16.87
N LEU A 188 32.65 2.09 -15.63
CA LEU A 188 31.96 3.36 -15.35
C LEU A 188 32.70 4.55 -15.95
N ASN A 189 34.03 4.55 -15.89
CA ASN A 189 34.88 5.57 -16.52
C ASN A 189 34.84 5.56 -18.06
N SER A 190 34.26 4.54 -18.70
CA SER A 190 34.13 4.47 -20.17
C SER A 190 32.97 5.30 -20.74
N GLY A 191 32.26 6.06 -19.89
CA GLY A 191 31.16 6.94 -20.31
C GLY A 191 29.82 6.21 -20.43
N ILE A 192 29.56 5.26 -19.54
CA ILE A 192 28.29 4.53 -19.48
C ILE A 192 27.16 5.49 -19.11
N ASP A 193 25.98 5.27 -19.69
CA ASP A 193 24.77 5.96 -19.28
C ASP A 193 24.31 5.44 -17.91
N VAL A 194 24.79 6.07 -16.84
CA VAL A 194 24.51 5.69 -15.44
C VAL A 194 23.03 5.83 -15.05
N ASN A 195 22.26 6.57 -15.86
CA ASN A 195 20.83 6.83 -15.68
C ASN A 195 19.95 6.07 -16.69
N GLY A 196 20.57 5.34 -17.62
CA GLY A 196 19.88 4.56 -18.64
C GLY A 196 19.19 3.34 -18.03
N LEU A 197 17.94 3.07 -18.42
CA LEU A 197 17.27 1.83 -18.07
C LEU A 197 17.82 0.69 -18.92
N GLY A 198 18.30 -0.38 -18.30
CA GLY A 198 18.92 -1.53 -18.97
C GLY A 198 18.38 -2.86 -18.45
N GLN A 199 18.69 -3.94 -19.17
CA GLN A 199 18.27 -5.30 -18.81
C GLN A 199 19.24 -5.93 -17.79
N PHE A 200 18.76 -6.31 -16.61
CA PHE A 200 19.58 -6.97 -15.58
C PHE A 200 19.36 -8.49 -15.57
N PRO A 201 20.44 -9.30 -15.66
CA PRO A 201 20.33 -10.76 -15.59
C PRO A 201 19.65 -11.22 -14.28
N GLY A 202 18.64 -12.08 -14.38
CA GLY A 202 17.83 -12.51 -13.23
C GLY A 202 16.63 -11.62 -12.90
N TYR A 203 16.50 -10.45 -13.53
CA TYR A 203 15.30 -9.60 -13.50
C TYR A 203 14.86 -9.20 -14.92
N PRO A 204 14.52 -10.17 -15.80
CA PRO A 204 14.26 -9.90 -17.20
C PRO A 204 12.94 -9.18 -17.48
N GLN A 205 12.08 -8.99 -16.46
CA GLN A 205 10.73 -8.48 -16.68
C GLN A 205 10.68 -6.96 -16.81
N HIS A 206 11.66 -6.24 -16.24
CA HIS A 206 11.64 -4.78 -16.14
C HIS A 206 13.05 -4.20 -16.27
N PRO A 207 13.27 -3.24 -17.18
CA PRO A 207 14.55 -2.56 -17.24
C PRO A 207 14.71 -1.64 -16.03
N ILE A 208 15.91 -1.59 -15.47
CA ILE A 208 16.27 -0.86 -14.24
C ILE A 208 17.52 -0.01 -14.47
N THR A 209 17.85 0.94 -13.60
CA THR A 209 19.11 1.70 -13.72
C THR A 209 20.32 0.93 -13.19
N PRO A 210 21.55 1.26 -13.60
CA PRO A 210 22.78 0.72 -13.00
C PRO A 210 22.78 0.79 -11.47
N LEU A 211 22.30 1.91 -10.90
CA LEU A 211 22.18 2.09 -9.46
C LEU A 211 21.24 1.05 -8.82
N MET A 212 20.07 0.82 -9.41
CA MET A 212 19.13 -0.23 -8.95
C MET A 212 19.72 -1.64 -9.07
N ALA A 213 20.47 -1.91 -10.15
CA ALA A 213 21.08 -3.21 -10.38
C ALA A 213 22.12 -3.55 -9.30
N ILE A 214 22.97 -2.59 -8.93
CA ILE A 214 23.94 -2.75 -7.82
C ILE A 214 23.23 -2.97 -6.49
N ILE A 215 22.08 -2.34 -6.26
CA ILE A 215 21.28 -2.53 -5.03
C ILE A 215 20.72 -3.94 -4.90
N ARG A 216 20.27 -4.52 -6.02
CA ARG A 216 19.63 -5.85 -6.05
C ARG A 216 20.60 -7.00 -6.27
N SER A 217 21.82 -6.73 -6.71
CA SER A 217 22.81 -7.77 -6.96
C SER A 217 23.27 -8.41 -5.65
N PRO A 218 23.15 -9.75 -5.49
CA PRO A 218 23.69 -10.45 -4.33
C PRO A 218 25.22 -10.63 -4.42
N PHE A 219 25.82 -10.38 -5.59
CA PHE A 219 27.23 -10.65 -5.88
C PHE A 219 28.16 -9.49 -5.56
N VAL A 220 27.60 -8.30 -5.35
CA VAL A 220 28.39 -7.11 -5.01
C VAL A 220 28.34 -6.92 -3.49
N SER A 221 29.16 -7.70 -2.78
CA SER A 221 29.32 -7.57 -1.32
C SER A 221 30.00 -6.23 -0.93
N GLU A 222 30.78 -5.64 -1.83
CA GLU A 222 31.47 -4.35 -1.69
C GLU A 222 30.72 -3.22 -2.43
N SER A 223 29.38 -3.20 -2.31
CA SER A 223 28.55 -2.32 -3.15
C SER A 223 28.64 -0.84 -2.82
N THR A 224 29.12 -0.46 -1.63
CA THR A 224 29.09 0.95 -1.20
C THR A 224 30.01 1.82 -2.04
N GLU A 225 31.24 1.38 -2.34
CA GLU A 225 32.19 2.12 -3.17
C GLU A 225 31.66 2.32 -4.60
N ILE A 226 31.01 1.29 -5.17
CA ILE A 226 30.41 1.38 -6.51
C ILE A 226 29.18 2.30 -6.50
N LEU A 227 28.38 2.26 -5.42
CA LEU A 227 27.26 3.19 -5.27
C LEU A 227 27.75 4.64 -5.16
N GLU A 228 28.78 4.89 -4.35
CA GLU A 228 29.40 6.22 -4.21
C GLU A 228 29.89 6.71 -5.56
N LEU A 229 30.65 5.89 -6.29
CA LEU A 229 31.15 6.26 -7.61
C LEU A 229 30.02 6.50 -8.63
N LEU A 230 28.95 5.72 -8.60
CA LEU A 230 27.78 5.99 -9.45
C LEU A 230 27.15 7.36 -9.13
N LEU A 231 26.98 7.69 -7.85
CA LEU A 231 26.43 8.98 -7.42
C LEU A 231 27.37 10.15 -7.75
N GLU A 232 28.69 9.96 -7.63
CA GLU A 232 29.71 10.92 -8.07
C GLU A 232 29.67 11.16 -9.59
N GLN A 233 29.20 10.18 -10.37
CA GLN A 233 28.97 10.28 -11.82
C GLN A 233 27.54 10.76 -12.15
N ASP A 234 26.87 11.45 -11.24
CA ASP A 234 25.52 11.99 -11.41
C ASP A 234 24.43 10.92 -11.66
N ALA A 235 24.58 9.70 -11.10
CA ALA A 235 23.49 8.75 -11.06
C ALA A 235 22.34 9.28 -10.18
N ASP A 236 21.14 9.36 -10.74
CA ASP A 236 19.97 9.88 -10.07
C ASP A 236 19.24 8.76 -9.29
N PRO A 237 19.23 8.80 -7.94
CA PRO A 237 18.56 7.78 -7.13
C PRO A 237 17.03 7.84 -7.19
N CYS A 238 16.47 8.89 -7.80
CA CYS A 238 15.05 9.13 -7.94
C CYS A 238 14.46 8.65 -9.27
N ILE A 239 15.27 8.24 -10.25
CA ILE A 239 14.78 7.61 -11.48
C ILE A 239 13.95 6.39 -11.11
N ARG A 240 12.80 6.24 -11.78
CA ARG A 240 11.86 5.15 -11.53
C ARG A 240 11.96 4.10 -12.63
N ASP A 241 11.88 2.84 -12.22
CA ASP A 241 11.74 1.72 -13.14
C ASP A 241 10.32 1.65 -13.72
N SER A 242 10.09 0.67 -14.60
CA SER A 242 8.75 0.44 -15.18
C SER A 242 7.68 0.02 -14.14
N GLN A 243 8.06 -0.28 -12.90
CA GLN A 243 7.16 -0.54 -11.78
C GLN A 243 6.90 0.70 -10.91
N GLY A 244 7.49 1.83 -11.26
CA GLY A 244 7.42 3.08 -10.50
C GLY A 244 8.38 3.14 -9.31
N LEU A 245 9.25 2.15 -9.12
CA LEU A 245 10.19 2.09 -8.01
C LEU A 245 11.48 2.86 -8.30
N SER A 246 11.93 3.66 -7.34
CA SER A 246 13.23 4.32 -7.42
C SER A 246 14.37 3.47 -6.85
N ALA A 247 15.62 3.86 -7.11
CA ALA A 247 16.78 3.20 -6.50
C ALA A 247 16.71 3.26 -4.96
N PHE A 248 16.23 4.37 -4.39
CA PHE A 248 15.98 4.49 -2.96
C PHE A 248 15.00 3.44 -2.43
N ALA A 249 13.86 3.23 -3.12
CA ALA A 249 12.90 2.20 -2.72
C ALA A 249 13.44 0.78 -2.86
N HIS A 250 14.26 0.52 -3.90
CA HIS A 250 14.99 -0.73 -4.00
C HIS A 250 15.91 -0.96 -2.80
N ALA A 251 16.61 0.07 -2.31
CA ALA A 251 17.52 -0.05 -1.17
C ALA A 251 16.78 -0.39 0.13
N ILE A 252 15.61 0.22 0.35
CA ILE A 252 14.76 -0.15 1.49
C ILE A 252 14.25 -1.60 1.34
N TYR A 253 13.76 -1.97 0.15
CA TYR A 253 13.25 -3.31 -0.13
C TYR A 253 14.30 -4.40 0.09
N THR A 254 15.54 -4.17 -0.34
CA THR A 254 16.65 -5.11 -0.16
C THR A 254 17.29 -5.00 1.23
N ARG A 255 16.79 -4.09 2.08
CA ARG A 255 17.29 -3.84 3.45
C ARG A 255 18.77 -3.41 3.50
N ARG A 256 19.23 -2.73 2.45
CA ARG A 256 20.58 -2.18 2.29
C ARG A 256 20.73 -0.87 3.07
N LYS A 257 20.97 -0.96 4.38
CA LYS A 257 21.10 0.20 5.29
C LYS A 257 22.23 1.16 4.85
N ASP A 258 23.31 0.63 4.32
CA ASP A 258 24.43 1.33 3.69
C ASP A 258 23.97 2.23 2.54
N ALA A 259 23.21 1.67 1.59
CA ALA A 259 22.71 2.41 0.43
C ALA A 259 21.69 3.47 0.84
N VAL A 260 20.80 3.15 1.79
CA VAL A 260 19.82 4.12 2.31
C VAL A 260 20.52 5.29 2.98
N ARG A 261 21.54 5.05 3.82
CA ARG A 261 22.37 6.10 4.43
C ARG A 261 23.00 7.01 3.40
N LEU A 262 23.64 6.41 2.40
CA LEU A 262 24.33 7.14 1.35
C LEU A 262 23.33 8.02 0.57
N PHE A 263 22.18 7.47 0.15
CA PHE A 263 21.17 8.23 -0.58
C PHE A 263 20.58 9.38 0.23
N VAL A 264 20.26 9.18 1.52
CA VAL A 264 19.75 10.29 2.35
C VAL A 264 20.78 11.41 2.43
N LYS A 265 22.06 11.08 2.67
CA LYS A 265 23.14 12.07 2.69
C LYS A 265 23.25 12.82 1.36
N THR A 266 23.34 12.10 0.24
CA THR A 266 23.46 12.70 -1.09
C THR A 266 22.27 13.60 -1.43
N LEU A 267 21.05 13.21 -1.03
CA LEU A 267 19.85 14.00 -1.29
C LEU A 267 19.78 15.27 -0.43
N ILE A 268 20.27 15.23 0.81
CA ILE A 268 20.47 16.43 1.65
C ILE A 268 21.49 17.37 1.03
N ASP A 269 22.64 16.84 0.58
CA ASP A 269 23.69 17.64 -0.04
C ASP A 269 23.16 18.32 -1.32
N TYR A 270 22.33 17.63 -2.12
CA TYR A 270 21.67 18.22 -3.28
C TYR A 270 20.69 19.33 -2.91
N GLU A 271 19.84 19.13 -1.90
CA GLU A 271 18.89 20.15 -1.44
C GLU A 271 19.62 21.41 -0.97
N GLN A 272 20.72 21.26 -0.22
CA GLN A 272 21.53 22.37 0.28
C GLN A 272 22.30 23.10 -0.83
N SER A 273 22.74 22.37 -1.87
CA SER A 273 23.48 22.96 -2.99
C SER A 273 22.65 23.92 -3.84
N GLY A 274 21.31 23.91 -3.71
CA GLY A 274 20.41 24.68 -4.56
C GLY A 274 20.46 24.26 -6.03
N SER A 275 21.14 23.17 -6.35
CA SER A 275 21.11 22.58 -7.68
C SER A 275 19.67 22.16 -7.96
N PRO A 276 19.05 22.63 -9.05
CA PRO A 276 17.72 22.19 -9.41
C PRO A 276 17.86 20.73 -9.84
N THR A 277 17.76 19.83 -8.87
CA THR A 277 17.39 18.44 -9.11
C THR A 277 16.06 18.54 -9.85
N GLY A 278 16.10 18.43 -11.18
CA GLY A 278 14.95 18.69 -12.04
C GLY A 278 13.77 17.88 -11.51
N ASN A 279 12.77 18.54 -10.92
CA ASN A 279 11.64 17.87 -10.28
C ASN A 279 11.98 16.83 -9.18
N ALA A 280 13.16 16.82 -8.56
CA ALA A 280 13.34 16.10 -7.28
C ALA A 280 12.78 16.89 -6.09
N SER A 281 11.88 17.84 -6.37
CA SER A 281 10.71 18.08 -5.55
C SER A 281 10.02 16.74 -5.29
N MET A 282 10.44 16.12 -4.19
CA MET A 282 9.64 15.32 -3.28
C MET A 282 8.39 14.72 -3.95
N ASN A 283 8.62 13.76 -4.83
CA ASN A 283 7.66 12.72 -5.15
C ASN A 283 8.52 11.46 -5.12
N LEU A 284 9.01 11.12 -3.93
CA LEU A 284 9.44 9.76 -3.70
C LEU A 284 8.23 8.89 -3.92
N ASP A 285 8.38 7.90 -4.79
CA ASP A 285 7.70 6.62 -4.71
C ASP A 285 6.34 6.61 -3.95
N THR A 286 5.37 7.42 -4.40
CA THR A 286 3.99 7.37 -3.91
C THR A 286 3.39 5.97 -4.06
N THR A 287 4.02 5.15 -4.91
CA THR A 287 3.77 3.74 -5.18
C THR A 287 4.32 2.77 -4.13
N TRP A 288 5.35 3.11 -3.35
CA TRP A 288 5.92 2.21 -2.33
C TRP A 288 5.80 2.74 -0.90
N THR A 289 5.79 4.05 -0.68
CA THR A 289 5.63 4.62 0.67
C THR A 289 4.28 5.30 0.84
N GLY A 290 3.53 5.53 -0.25
CA GLY A 290 2.35 6.41 -0.24
C GLY A 290 2.71 7.89 -0.02
N ALA A 291 3.97 8.18 0.30
CA ALA A 291 4.43 9.47 0.73
C ALA A 291 4.68 10.36 -0.47
N LYS A 292 3.95 11.49 -0.56
CA LYS A 292 4.31 12.51 -1.54
C LYS A 292 5.68 13.09 -1.20
N HIS A 293 6.03 13.24 0.07
CA HIS A 293 7.22 13.95 0.49
C HIS A 293 8.02 13.09 1.48
N LEU A 294 9.35 13.15 1.52
CA LEU A 294 10.17 12.62 2.61
C LEU A 294 10.96 13.80 3.16
N HIS A 295 10.85 14.07 4.45
CA HIS A 295 11.66 15.12 5.07
C HIS A 295 13.04 14.54 5.35
N TRP A 296 14.04 14.89 4.54
CA TRP A 296 15.36 14.26 4.59
C TRP A 296 16.05 14.40 5.95
N GLU A 297 15.87 15.55 6.60
CA GLU A 297 16.37 15.76 7.97
C GLU A 297 15.73 14.81 8.98
N ALA A 298 14.43 14.48 8.84
CA ALA A 298 13.78 13.52 9.72
C ALA A 298 14.28 12.09 9.42
N ALA A 299 14.46 11.75 8.14
CA ALA A 299 15.07 10.48 7.75
C ALA A 299 16.49 10.33 8.32
N GLN A 300 17.31 11.38 8.22
CA GLN A 300 18.66 11.41 8.78
C GLN A 300 18.64 11.29 10.30
N ALA A 301 17.74 12.01 10.98
CA ALA A 301 17.58 11.91 12.43
C ALA A 301 17.20 10.48 12.88
N ILE A 302 16.34 9.80 12.13
CA ILE A 302 15.98 8.40 12.38
C ILE A 302 17.19 7.48 12.18
N ILE A 303 17.94 7.67 11.10
CA ILE A 303 19.12 6.88 10.74
C ILE A 303 20.25 7.03 11.78
N ASP A 304 20.46 8.25 12.27
CA ASP A 304 21.49 8.59 13.25
C ASP A 304 21.04 8.39 14.70
N ASN A 305 19.78 7.99 14.90
CA ASN A 305 19.15 7.88 16.20
C ASN A 305 19.16 9.19 17.02
N ASN A 306 19.00 10.33 16.34
CA ASN A 306 18.93 11.66 16.93
C ASN A 306 17.47 12.02 17.26
N MET A 307 17.03 11.60 18.45
CA MET A 307 15.65 11.80 18.91
C MET A 307 15.31 13.25 19.22
N ASP A 308 16.28 14.08 19.59
CA ASP A 308 16.05 15.51 19.86
C ASP A 308 15.62 16.24 18.58
N THR A 309 16.36 16.01 17.49
CA THR A 309 16.02 16.55 16.16
C THR A 309 14.68 16.00 15.68
N LEU A 310 14.46 14.68 15.79
CA LEU A 310 13.21 14.07 15.34
C LEU A 310 12.00 14.63 16.11
N THR A 311 12.11 14.77 17.43
CA THR A 311 11.01 15.30 18.27
C THR A 311 10.73 16.77 17.98
N SER A 312 11.78 17.57 17.76
CA SER A 312 11.67 18.97 17.34
C SER A 312 10.92 19.09 16.00
N LEU A 313 11.29 18.25 15.02
CA LEU A 313 10.63 18.20 13.71
C LEU A 313 9.17 17.74 13.80
N LEU A 314 8.87 16.73 14.63
CA LEU A 314 7.50 16.23 14.85
C LEU A 314 6.59 17.24 15.56
N SER A 315 7.17 18.09 16.41
CA SER A 315 6.45 19.15 17.12
C SER A 315 6.11 20.34 16.22
N ASN A 316 6.80 20.49 15.08
CA ASN A 316 6.54 21.57 14.14
C ASN A 316 5.32 21.25 13.25
N PRO A 317 4.20 22.00 13.30
CA PRO A 317 3.00 21.70 12.52
C PRO A 317 3.22 21.65 11.00
N SER A 318 4.14 22.46 10.46
CA SER A 318 4.43 22.46 9.02
C SER A 318 5.12 21.18 8.57
N SER A 319 5.98 20.63 9.43
CA SER A 319 6.71 19.40 9.17
C SER A 319 5.89 18.17 9.57
N HIS A 320 4.98 18.30 10.53
CA HIS A 320 4.16 17.23 11.07
C HIS A 320 3.35 16.51 9.98
N ASN A 321 2.53 17.23 9.20
CA ASN A 321 1.73 16.61 8.13
C ASN A 321 2.60 15.95 7.06
N THR A 322 3.77 16.52 6.78
CA THR A 322 4.74 15.87 5.90
C THR A 322 5.17 14.56 6.54
N ILE A 323 5.81 14.60 7.71
CA ILE A 323 6.38 13.45 8.43
C ILE A 323 5.37 12.32 8.66
N VAL A 324 4.14 12.67 9.06
CA VAL A 324 3.07 11.71 9.33
C VAL A 324 2.65 10.94 8.08
N HIS A 325 2.75 11.56 6.90
CA HIS A 325 2.47 10.93 5.61
C HIS A 325 3.74 10.43 4.91
N THR A 326 4.90 10.39 5.58
CA THR A 326 6.19 10.03 4.97
C THR A 326 6.65 8.59 5.29
N ALA A 327 7.67 8.13 4.55
CA ALA A 327 8.40 6.89 4.79
C ALA A 327 9.22 6.82 6.10
N CYS A 328 9.02 7.75 7.05
CA CYS A 328 9.75 7.79 8.31
C CYS A 328 9.54 6.55 9.18
N LEU A 329 8.30 6.06 9.35
CA LEU A 329 8.06 4.84 10.14
C LEU A 329 8.71 3.58 9.53
N PRO A 330 8.59 3.32 8.21
CA PRO A 330 9.34 2.25 7.55
C PRO A 330 10.87 2.36 7.72
N LEU A 331 11.42 3.58 7.68
CA LEU A 331 12.84 3.81 7.93
C LEU A 331 13.21 3.51 9.38
N ALA A 332 12.41 3.95 10.35
CA ALA A 332 12.64 3.66 11.76
C ALA A 332 12.64 2.16 12.03
N ILE A 333 11.73 1.42 11.39
CA ILE A 333 11.68 -0.04 11.44
C ILE A 333 12.94 -0.63 10.78
N LEU A 334 13.29 -0.20 9.56
CA LEU A 334 14.47 -0.68 8.83
C LEU A 334 15.75 -0.55 9.68
N PHE A 335 15.92 0.60 10.32
CA PHE A 335 17.10 0.89 11.13
C PHE A 335 17.04 0.30 12.53
N ASP A 336 15.95 -0.39 12.91
CA ASP A 336 15.71 -0.92 14.25
C ASP A 336 15.78 0.18 15.33
N ASN A 337 15.24 1.35 15.00
CA ASN A 337 15.19 2.50 15.88
C ASN A 337 13.86 2.51 16.65
N MET A 338 13.78 1.69 17.70
CA MET A 338 12.59 1.58 18.55
C MET A 338 12.13 2.93 19.15
N PRO A 339 13.02 3.79 19.70
CA PRO A 339 12.61 5.12 20.17
C PRO A 339 11.92 5.96 19.09
N ALA A 340 12.46 5.96 17.87
CA ALA A 340 11.84 6.66 16.75
C ALA A 340 10.48 6.06 16.38
N VAL A 341 10.36 4.73 16.36
CA VAL A 341 9.07 4.05 16.14
C VAL A 341 8.05 4.51 17.18
N GLN A 342 8.37 4.43 18.47
CA GLN A 342 7.47 4.84 19.54
C GLN A 342 7.08 6.32 19.44
N ALA A 343 8.02 7.21 19.13
CA ALA A 343 7.72 8.62 18.93
C ALA A 343 6.78 8.83 17.73
N LEU A 344 7.10 8.27 16.56
CA LEU A 344 6.28 8.38 15.36
C LEU A 344 4.84 7.89 15.60
N LEU A 345 4.71 6.76 16.28
CA LEU A 345 3.44 6.20 16.71
C LEU A 345 2.69 7.13 17.68
N ALA A 346 3.36 7.66 18.72
CA ALA A 346 2.76 8.58 19.69
C ALA A 346 2.21 9.88 19.04
N TYR A 347 2.81 10.31 17.92
CA TYR A 347 2.35 11.44 17.12
C TYR A 347 1.21 11.08 16.13
N GLY A 348 0.67 9.86 16.21
CA GLY A 348 -0.53 9.45 15.46
C GLY A 348 -0.25 8.81 14.10
N ILE A 349 1.01 8.45 13.79
CA ILE A 349 1.30 7.69 12.56
C ILE A 349 0.66 6.32 12.67
N ASN A 350 -0.09 5.95 11.65
CA ASN A 350 -0.79 4.68 11.60
C ASN A 350 0.16 3.54 11.22
N SER A 351 0.41 2.60 12.14
CA SER A 351 1.26 1.42 11.94
C SER A 351 0.76 0.47 10.84
N PHE A 352 -0.49 0.61 10.42
CA PHE A 352 -1.13 -0.18 9.39
C PHE A 352 -1.38 0.60 8.11
N GLU A 353 -1.06 1.90 8.03
CA GLU A 353 -1.27 2.64 6.80
C GLU A 353 -0.60 1.91 5.65
N LEU A 354 -1.43 1.46 4.72
CA LEU A 354 -0.97 0.72 3.57
C LEU A 354 -0.06 1.64 2.78
N PHE A 355 1.13 1.15 2.49
CA PHE A 355 1.83 1.62 1.31
C PHE A 355 0.85 1.49 0.16
N ARG A 356 0.43 2.63 -0.44
CA ARG A 356 -0.56 2.62 -1.53
C ARG A 356 -0.17 1.52 -2.48
N ARG A 357 -1.06 0.53 -2.69
CA ARG A 357 -0.79 -0.59 -3.57
C ARG A 357 -0.42 -0.01 -4.93
N SER A 358 0.86 -0.09 -5.31
CA SER A 358 1.22 0.08 -6.71
C SER A 358 0.39 -0.96 -7.49
N PRO A 359 -0.44 -0.53 -8.46
CA PRO A 359 -1.29 -1.44 -9.24
C PRO A 359 -0.50 -2.54 -9.96
N ALA A 360 0.83 -2.40 -10.04
CA ALA A 360 1.70 -3.18 -10.89
C ALA A 360 2.08 -4.57 -10.35
N HIS A 361 1.84 -4.95 -9.09
CA HIS A 361 2.20 -6.30 -8.61
C HIS A 361 1.35 -6.84 -7.45
N SER A 362 0.79 -8.04 -7.64
CA SER A 362 0.08 -8.83 -6.62
C SER A 362 0.99 -9.53 -5.60
N SER A 363 2.31 -9.50 -5.81
CA SER A 363 3.29 -10.31 -5.07
C SER A 363 4.24 -9.53 -4.17
N ARG A 364 3.93 -8.27 -3.81
CA ARG A 364 4.80 -7.46 -2.95
C ARG A 364 4.57 -7.80 -1.46
N PRO A 365 5.60 -8.26 -0.72
CA PRO A 365 5.45 -8.72 0.66
C PRO A 365 5.32 -7.59 1.70
N PHE A 366 5.79 -6.38 1.37
CA PHE A 366 5.74 -5.23 2.28
C PHE A 366 4.55 -4.35 1.93
N THR A 367 3.44 -4.52 2.65
CA THR A 367 2.22 -3.74 2.43
C THR A 367 1.95 -2.76 3.57
N SER A 368 2.64 -2.91 4.70
CA SER A 368 2.51 -2.07 5.89
C SER A 368 3.79 -2.04 6.74
N PRO A 369 3.97 -1.05 7.63
CA PRO A 369 5.01 -1.05 8.65
C PRO A 369 5.08 -2.36 9.46
N VAL A 370 3.94 -2.91 9.87
CA VAL A 370 3.88 -4.22 10.57
C VAL A 370 4.45 -5.35 9.72
N SER A 371 4.09 -5.44 8.43
CA SER A 371 4.64 -6.46 7.53
C SER A 371 6.17 -6.36 7.41
N MET A 372 6.70 -5.14 7.44
CA MET A 372 8.14 -4.89 7.43
C MET A 372 8.81 -5.37 8.72
N ALA A 373 8.23 -5.07 9.88
CA ALA A 373 8.73 -5.54 11.18
C ALA A 373 8.74 -7.07 11.28
N ILE A 374 7.67 -7.73 10.80
CA ILE A 374 7.60 -9.20 10.72
C ILE A 374 8.71 -9.71 9.80
N CYS A 375 8.88 -9.08 8.64
CA CYS A 375 9.89 -9.49 7.68
C CYS A 375 11.33 -9.29 8.17
N MET A 376 11.52 -8.38 9.12
CA MET A 376 12.78 -8.15 9.82
C MET A 376 12.99 -9.10 11.01
N GLN A 377 12.02 -9.96 11.32
CA GLN A 377 12.06 -10.89 12.44
C GLN A 377 12.28 -10.19 13.79
N ASN A 378 11.72 -8.98 13.95
CA ASN A 378 11.88 -8.19 15.16
C ASN A 378 10.58 -8.22 15.99
N LEU A 379 10.51 -9.16 16.93
CA LEU A 379 9.34 -9.36 17.78
C LEU A 379 8.97 -8.09 18.59
N PRO A 380 9.90 -7.37 19.24
CA PRO A 380 9.57 -6.12 19.93
C PRO A 380 8.89 -5.07 19.04
N LEU A 381 9.35 -4.92 17.80
CA LEU A 381 8.72 -3.99 16.84
C LEU A 381 7.31 -4.46 16.46
N VAL A 382 7.12 -5.75 16.21
CA VAL A 382 5.79 -6.32 15.92
C VAL A 382 4.84 -6.09 17.10
N GLN A 383 5.28 -6.36 18.32
CA GLN A 383 4.50 -6.11 19.54
C GLN A 383 4.09 -4.65 19.63
N THR A 384 5.05 -3.73 19.52
CA THR A 384 4.80 -2.29 19.63
C THR A 384 3.81 -1.79 18.58
N LEU A 385 3.97 -2.21 17.32
CA LEU A 385 3.11 -1.78 16.22
C LEU A 385 1.68 -2.34 16.31
N LEU A 386 1.50 -3.56 16.84
CA LEU A 386 0.18 -4.18 17.03
C LEU A 386 -0.57 -3.59 18.23
N PHE A 387 0.08 -3.42 19.38
CA PHE A 387 -0.59 -3.00 20.62
C PHE A 387 -1.15 -1.58 20.56
N GLN A 388 -0.55 -0.70 19.77
CA GLN A 388 -1.08 0.66 19.63
C GLN A 388 -2.46 0.70 18.93
N ASP A 389 -2.71 -0.17 17.95
CA ASP A 389 -3.96 -0.14 17.17
C ASP A 389 -5.10 -0.91 17.86
N PHE A 390 -4.79 -1.95 18.65
CA PHE A 390 -5.80 -2.63 19.49
C PHE A 390 -6.54 -1.68 20.42
N ALA A 391 -5.86 -0.62 20.89
CA ALA A 391 -6.48 0.40 21.73
C ALA A 391 -7.42 1.36 20.96
N THR A 392 -7.36 1.40 19.62
CA THR A 392 -7.98 2.48 18.83
C THR A 392 -8.99 2.04 17.77
N ASN A 393 -9.10 0.76 17.35
CA ASN A 393 -10.00 0.36 16.26
C ASN A 393 -10.66 -1.04 16.36
N ASP A 394 -11.98 -1.07 16.54
CA ASP A 394 -12.76 -2.31 16.73
C ASP A 394 -13.22 -3.01 15.41
N ARG A 395 -13.18 -2.30 14.26
CA ARG A 395 -13.61 -2.84 12.95
C ARG A 395 -12.51 -2.96 11.90
N ARG A 396 -11.50 -2.08 11.93
CA ARG A 396 -10.40 -2.11 10.95
C ARG A 396 -9.46 -3.31 11.16
N GLY A 397 -9.29 -3.77 12.40
CA GLY A 397 -8.53 -4.98 12.77
C GLY A 397 -8.77 -6.18 11.86
N ARG A 398 -10.02 -6.42 11.43
CA ARG A 398 -10.41 -7.60 10.63
C ARG A 398 -9.85 -7.61 9.20
N ILE A 399 -9.70 -6.45 8.56
CA ILE A 399 -9.11 -6.35 7.21
C ILE A 399 -7.59 -6.53 7.29
N TRP A 400 -6.99 -6.13 8.41
CA TRP A 400 -5.54 -6.17 8.62
C TRP A 400 -5.01 -7.59 8.78
N TYR A 401 -5.73 -8.47 9.46
CA TYR A 401 -5.33 -9.87 9.57
C TYR A 401 -5.16 -10.52 8.19
N ALA A 402 -6.05 -10.25 7.24
CA ALA A 402 -5.94 -10.77 5.88
C ALA A 402 -4.66 -10.32 5.14
N GLN A 403 -4.11 -9.15 5.50
CA GLN A 403 -2.87 -8.64 4.93
C GLN A 403 -1.64 -9.16 5.65
N LEU A 404 -1.74 -9.31 6.98
CA LEU A 404 -0.72 -9.93 7.79
C LEU A 404 -0.47 -11.38 7.33
N PHE A 405 -1.54 -12.15 7.14
CA PHE A 405 -1.52 -13.49 6.56
C PHE A 405 -0.90 -13.53 5.15
N ALA A 406 -1.21 -12.55 4.30
CA ALA A 406 -0.62 -12.44 2.97
C ALA A 406 0.87 -12.04 2.99
N ALA A 407 1.31 -11.33 4.03
CA ALA A 407 2.66 -10.82 4.16
C ALA A 407 3.62 -11.79 4.87
N THR A 408 3.11 -12.82 5.54
CA THR A 408 3.89 -13.89 6.18
C THR A 408 3.90 -15.15 5.32
N PRO A 409 4.96 -15.37 4.51
CA PRO A 409 5.16 -16.64 3.83
C PRO A 409 5.03 -17.80 4.82
N SER A 410 4.34 -18.86 4.44
CA SER A 410 4.28 -20.13 5.19
C SER A 410 5.66 -20.68 5.55
N SER A 411 6.68 -20.35 4.76
CA SER A 411 8.09 -20.68 5.00
C SER A 411 8.78 -19.79 6.05
N TYR A 412 8.05 -18.93 6.78
CA TYR A 412 8.68 -18.04 7.78
C TYR A 412 9.24 -18.84 8.97
N PRO A 413 10.54 -18.66 9.31
CA PRO A 413 11.22 -19.46 10.32
C PRO A 413 10.98 -18.97 11.76
N CYS A 414 10.54 -17.72 11.97
CA CYS A 414 10.36 -17.17 13.31
C CYS A 414 9.04 -17.65 13.93
N THR A 415 9.13 -18.75 14.70
CA THR A 415 8.01 -19.33 15.44
C THR A 415 7.46 -18.35 16.47
N GLU A 416 8.32 -17.63 17.18
CA GLU A 416 7.91 -16.67 18.23
C GLU A 416 7.00 -15.55 17.71
N ILE A 417 7.33 -14.94 16.57
CA ILE A 417 6.46 -13.93 15.95
C ILE A 417 5.16 -14.58 15.50
N THR A 418 5.21 -15.78 14.93
CA THR A 418 4.00 -16.48 14.48
C THR A 418 3.07 -16.79 15.66
N ASP A 419 3.62 -17.30 16.76
CA ASP A 419 2.87 -17.63 17.97
C ASP A 419 2.29 -16.37 18.60
N PHE A 420 3.09 -15.30 18.72
CA PHE A 420 2.61 -13.99 19.17
C PHE A 420 1.45 -13.48 18.31
N LEU A 421 1.56 -13.59 16.98
CA LEU A 421 0.49 -13.20 16.08
C LEU A 421 -0.76 -14.05 16.32
N LEU A 422 -0.64 -15.37 16.37
CA LEU A 422 -1.78 -16.26 16.61
C LEU A 422 -2.45 -16.01 17.97
N ASP A 423 -1.70 -15.56 18.97
CA ASP A 423 -2.23 -15.22 20.30
C ASP A 423 -3.04 -13.93 20.34
N ASN A 424 -2.78 -13.03 19.40
CA ASN A 424 -3.39 -11.69 19.39
C ASN A 424 -4.39 -11.51 18.23
N ILE A 425 -4.60 -12.54 17.40
CA ILE A 425 -5.51 -12.50 16.26
C ILE A 425 -6.77 -13.33 16.56
N PRO A 426 -7.97 -12.89 16.14
CA PRO A 426 -9.16 -13.73 16.11
C PRO A 426 -8.92 -15.00 15.26
N LEU A 427 -8.69 -16.12 15.94
CA LEU A 427 -8.27 -17.38 15.33
C LEU A 427 -9.29 -17.93 14.31
N VAL A 428 -10.57 -17.69 14.53
CA VAL A 428 -11.66 -18.14 13.64
C VAL A 428 -11.56 -17.45 12.28
N GLU A 429 -11.40 -16.13 12.26
CA GLU A 429 -11.26 -15.33 11.04
C GLU A 429 -9.95 -15.64 10.31
N ALA A 430 -8.86 -15.76 11.08
CA ALA A 430 -7.56 -16.22 10.58
C ALA A 430 -7.70 -17.55 9.85
N PHE A 431 -8.43 -18.50 10.43
CA PHE A 431 -8.59 -19.84 9.90
C PHE A 431 -9.49 -19.90 8.66
N ASP A 432 -10.64 -19.22 8.65
CA ASP A 432 -11.48 -19.12 7.43
C ASP A 432 -10.69 -18.51 6.27
N ARG A 433 -9.82 -17.52 6.55
CA ARG A 433 -8.97 -16.92 5.53
C ARG A 433 -7.92 -17.88 5.01
N ALA A 434 -7.21 -18.58 5.90
CA ALA A 434 -6.22 -19.58 5.52
C ALA A 434 -6.84 -20.69 4.64
N ILE A 435 -8.06 -21.11 4.94
CA ILE A 435 -8.85 -22.03 4.11
C ILE A 435 -9.13 -21.44 2.73
N ARG A 436 -9.56 -20.18 2.63
CA ARG A 436 -9.87 -19.53 1.33
C ARG A 436 -8.65 -19.38 0.41
N VAL A 437 -7.46 -19.20 0.97
CA VAL A 437 -6.21 -19.13 0.19
C VAL A 437 -5.49 -20.47 0.06
N GLU A 438 -6.09 -21.54 0.61
CA GLU A 438 -5.54 -22.91 0.61
C GLU A 438 -4.12 -23.02 1.19
N ASP A 439 -3.75 -22.15 2.14
CA ASP A 439 -2.43 -22.15 2.78
C ASP A 439 -2.36 -23.23 3.88
N ARG A 440 -1.89 -24.41 3.48
CA ARG A 440 -1.80 -25.59 4.35
C ARG A 440 -0.94 -25.39 5.59
N THR A 441 0.13 -24.60 5.48
CA THR A 441 1.05 -24.38 6.61
C THR A 441 0.38 -23.50 7.66
N TRP A 442 -0.29 -22.43 7.24
CA TRP A 442 -1.05 -21.59 8.16
C TRP A 442 -2.23 -22.34 8.78
N ILE A 443 -2.96 -23.11 8.00
CA ILE A 443 -4.01 -24.01 8.50
C ILE A 443 -3.42 -24.91 9.60
N HIS A 444 -2.28 -25.57 9.34
CA HIS A 444 -1.62 -26.43 10.31
C HIS A 444 -1.25 -25.66 11.60
N ARG A 445 -0.59 -24.51 11.50
CA ARG A 445 -0.16 -23.71 12.66
C ARG A 445 -1.35 -23.18 13.47
N ILE A 446 -2.37 -22.65 12.82
CA ILE A 446 -3.60 -22.17 13.49
C ILE A 446 -4.27 -23.30 14.24
N VAL A 447 -4.36 -24.49 13.63
CA VAL A 447 -4.94 -25.66 14.29
C VAL A 447 -4.15 -26.05 15.53
N LEU A 448 -2.83 -26.18 15.42
CA LEU A 448 -2.00 -26.56 16.57
C LEU A 448 -2.10 -25.53 17.70
N ARG A 449 -2.07 -24.24 17.36
CA ARG A 449 -2.19 -23.19 18.35
C ARG A 449 -3.57 -23.19 19.01
N THR A 450 -4.63 -23.39 18.24
CA THR A 450 -6.00 -23.48 18.79
C THR A 450 -6.12 -24.67 19.74
N VAL A 451 -5.61 -25.84 19.37
CA VAL A 451 -5.60 -27.02 20.26
C VAL A 451 -4.79 -26.72 21.53
N SER A 452 -3.59 -26.14 21.41
CA SER A 452 -2.77 -25.75 22.56
C SER A 452 -3.53 -24.78 23.49
N LEU A 453 -4.18 -23.76 22.94
CA LEU A 453 -5.00 -22.80 23.68
C LEU A 453 -6.28 -23.41 24.24
N LEU A 454 -6.74 -24.56 23.77
CA LEU A 454 -7.88 -25.32 24.32
C LEU A 454 -7.45 -26.33 25.40
N LEU A 455 -6.18 -26.73 25.42
CA LEU A 455 -5.60 -27.61 26.43
C LEU A 455 -5.10 -26.86 27.69
N GLN A 456 -4.86 -25.55 27.60
CA GLN A 456 -4.46 -24.77 28.78
C GLN A 456 -5.58 -24.76 29.85
N PRO A 457 -5.28 -24.72 31.16
CA PRO A 457 -6.31 -24.47 32.15
C PRO A 457 -6.86 -23.05 31.93
N SER A 458 -8.19 -22.89 31.94
CA SER A 458 -8.83 -21.59 31.78
C SER A 458 -9.91 -21.42 32.83
N ASP A 459 -9.80 -20.32 33.58
CA ASP A 459 -10.83 -19.86 34.50
C ASP A 459 -11.88 -18.99 33.79
N ASP A 460 -11.99 -19.04 32.45
CA ASP A 460 -12.84 -18.15 31.66
C ASP A 460 -14.34 -18.30 32.03
N PRO A 461 -14.90 -17.38 32.83
CA PRO A 461 -16.28 -17.48 33.29
C PRO A 461 -17.26 -17.04 32.20
N THR A 462 -16.77 -16.45 31.10
CA THR A 462 -17.59 -15.85 30.05
C THR A 462 -18.05 -16.87 29.00
N GLY A 463 -17.47 -18.08 29.00
CA GLY A 463 -17.75 -19.10 28.00
C GLY A 463 -17.25 -18.74 26.59
N ALA A 464 -16.48 -17.65 26.43
CA ALA A 464 -15.91 -17.24 25.16
C ALA A 464 -15.01 -18.33 24.57
N ARG A 465 -14.29 -19.07 25.43
CA ARG A 465 -13.51 -20.24 25.03
C ARG A 465 -14.34 -21.34 24.37
N ASN A 466 -15.54 -21.62 24.90
CA ASN A 466 -16.43 -22.64 24.34
C ASN A 466 -16.98 -22.22 22.97
N LEU A 467 -17.35 -20.94 22.81
CA LEU A 467 -17.80 -20.39 21.52
C LEU A 467 -16.69 -20.42 20.47
N ALA A 468 -15.45 -20.10 20.87
CA ALA A 468 -14.29 -20.19 19.99
C ALA A 468 -13.98 -21.64 19.59
N ALA A 469 -14.11 -22.59 20.53
CA ALA A 469 -13.94 -24.02 20.26
C ALA A 469 -14.97 -24.54 19.24
N GLU A 470 -16.24 -24.16 19.38
CA GLU A 470 -17.31 -24.56 18.46
C GLU A 470 -17.10 -23.99 17.05
N ALA A 471 -16.79 -22.69 16.96
CA ALA A 471 -16.46 -22.04 15.69
C ALA A 471 -15.24 -22.69 15.00
N PHE A 472 -14.22 -23.05 15.79
CA PHE A 472 -13.04 -23.75 15.29
C PHE A 472 -13.38 -25.16 14.79
N ALA A 473 -14.20 -25.92 15.52
CA ALA A 473 -14.60 -27.27 15.11
C ALA A 473 -15.29 -27.26 13.73
N GLY A 474 -16.20 -26.32 13.50
CA GLY A 474 -16.86 -26.17 12.20
C GLY A 474 -15.90 -25.83 11.05
N LEU A 475 -14.93 -24.95 11.29
CA LEU A 475 -13.91 -24.62 10.30
C LEU A 475 -12.90 -25.75 10.08
N PHE A 476 -12.57 -26.52 11.12
CA PHE A 476 -11.65 -27.64 11.03
C PHE A 476 -12.25 -28.76 10.19
N ASP A 477 -13.53 -29.08 10.41
CA ASP A 477 -14.26 -30.03 9.58
C ASP A 477 -14.24 -29.60 8.10
N ARG A 478 -14.40 -28.30 7.84
CA ARG A 478 -14.29 -27.74 6.48
C ARG A 478 -12.90 -27.93 5.89
N ALA A 479 -11.84 -27.54 6.60
CA ALA A 479 -10.44 -27.70 6.15
C ALA A 479 -10.09 -29.17 5.90
N TRP A 480 -10.54 -30.06 6.80
CA TRP A 480 -10.35 -31.51 6.70
C TRP A 480 -11.04 -32.10 5.47
N ASN A 481 -12.30 -31.73 5.23
CA ASN A 481 -13.07 -32.20 4.07
C ASN A 481 -12.47 -31.68 2.75
N MET A 482 -11.83 -30.51 2.76
CA MET A 482 -11.10 -29.96 1.61
C MET A 482 -9.71 -30.61 1.40
N LYS A 483 -9.28 -31.54 2.26
CA LYS A 483 -7.94 -32.15 2.25
C LYS A 483 -6.80 -31.13 2.32
N LEU A 484 -7.04 -30.00 3.01
CA LEU A 484 -6.03 -28.95 3.19
C LEU A 484 -5.06 -29.26 4.34
N CYS A 485 -5.42 -30.18 5.23
CA CYS A 485 -4.54 -30.68 6.27
C CYS A 485 -3.68 -31.83 5.74
N GLU A 486 -2.35 -31.75 5.87
CA GLU A 486 -1.49 -32.92 5.73
C GLU A 486 -1.78 -33.88 6.87
N THR A 487 -2.61 -34.88 6.55
CA THR A 487 -3.37 -35.64 7.54
C THR A 487 -2.51 -36.35 8.56
N THR A 488 -1.30 -36.78 8.20
CA THR A 488 -0.46 -37.58 9.10
C THR A 488 0.37 -36.73 10.06
N ILE A 489 1.04 -35.68 9.58
CA ILE A 489 1.90 -34.84 10.44
C ILE A 489 1.03 -34.06 11.43
N LEU A 490 -0.02 -33.39 10.93
CA LEU A 490 -0.92 -32.63 11.80
C LEU A 490 -1.60 -33.54 12.82
N ALA A 491 -2.08 -34.72 12.43
CA ALA A 491 -2.71 -35.64 13.37
C ALA A 491 -1.74 -36.14 14.45
N ARG A 492 -0.50 -36.49 14.08
CA ARG A 492 0.52 -36.89 15.05
C ARG A 492 0.85 -35.76 16.03
N SER A 493 0.99 -34.52 15.55
CA SER A 493 1.23 -33.36 16.40
C SER A 493 0.06 -33.08 17.34
N ILE A 494 -1.18 -33.18 16.88
CA ILE A 494 -2.37 -33.04 17.75
C ILE A 494 -2.39 -34.13 18.82
N ILE A 495 -2.20 -35.40 18.43
CA ILE A 495 -2.20 -36.52 19.39
C ILE A 495 -1.12 -36.33 20.45
N ALA A 496 0.11 -35.99 20.04
CA ALA A 496 1.21 -35.74 20.97
C ALA A 496 0.89 -34.63 21.97
N MET A 497 0.32 -33.50 21.51
CA MET A 497 -0.07 -32.40 22.42
C MET A 497 -1.12 -32.82 23.45
N VAL A 498 -2.08 -33.66 23.05
CA VAL A 498 -3.13 -34.14 23.98
C VAL A 498 -2.59 -35.21 24.93
N GLU A 499 -1.65 -36.06 24.48
CA GLU A 499 -1.00 -37.07 25.32
C GLU A 499 -0.06 -36.45 26.36
N ASP A 500 0.64 -35.36 26.00
CA ASP A 500 1.58 -34.64 26.89
C ASP A 500 0.86 -33.74 27.91
N ALA A 501 -0.37 -33.30 27.62
CA ALA A 501 -1.17 -32.53 28.58
C ALA A 501 -1.44 -33.41 29.82
N THR A 502 -0.92 -32.98 30.97
CA THR A 502 -0.84 -33.77 32.22
C THR A 502 -2.19 -34.19 32.80
N GLU A 503 -3.30 -33.65 32.32
CA GLU A 503 -4.65 -34.14 32.59
C GLU A 503 -5.08 -35.14 31.50
N ARG A 504 -4.84 -36.42 31.81
CA ARG A 504 -5.07 -37.61 30.97
C ARG A 504 -6.55 -37.92 30.68
N ASP A 505 -7.36 -36.95 30.31
CA ASP A 505 -8.74 -37.21 29.89
C ASP A 505 -8.96 -36.76 28.44
N PHE A 506 -8.42 -37.55 27.50
CA PHE A 506 -8.97 -37.65 26.14
C PHE A 506 -10.50 -37.88 26.16
N THR A 507 -10.99 -38.47 27.24
CA THR A 507 -12.41 -38.70 27.57
C THR A 507 -13.21 -37.41 27.79
N PHE A 508 -12.59 -36.31 28.21
CA PHE A 508 -13.26 -35.00 28.31
C PHE A 508 -13.51 -34.39 26.91
N VAL A 509 -12.64 -34.69 25.94
CA VAL A 509 -12.77 -34.25 24.53
C VAL A 509 -13.87 -35.02 23.78
N ALA A 510 -14.13 -36.26 24.16
CA ALA A 510 -15.11 -37.13 23.47
C ALA A 510 -16.53 -37.09 24.07
N CYS A 511 -16.70 -36.65 25.32
CA CYS A 511 -17.96 -36.70 26.06
C CYS A 511 -18.53 -35.31 26.40
N GLY A 512 -18.71 -34.45 25.39
CA GLY A 512 -19.64 -33.32 25.47
C GLY A 512 -19.27 -32.16 26.40
N GLY A 513 -18.05 -32.11 26.94
CA GLY A 513 -17.55 -31.01 27.76
C GLY A 513 -16.36 -30.31 27.10
N THR A 514 -16.52 -29.06 26.74
CA THR A 514 -15.45 -28.04 26.58
C THR A 514 -14.50 -28.05 25.38
N LEU A 515 -14.37 -29.09 24.55
CA LEU A 515 -13.48 -29.00 23.36
C LEU A 515 -14.17 -29.08 21.99
N GLY A 516 -15.45 -29.46 21.90
CA GLY A 516 -16.22 -29.43 20.65
C GLY A 516 -15.71 -30.34 19.52
N ILE A 517 -14.64 -31.11 19.73
CA ILE A 517 -14.12 -32.07 18.75
C ILE A 517 -15.03 -33.30 18.78
N SER A 518 -15.79 -33.54 17.72
CA SER A 518 -16.69 -34.71 17.67
C SER A 518 -15.91 -36.02 17.80
N SER A 519 -16.51 -37.05 18.42
CA SER A 519 -15.91 -38.40 18.49
C SER A 519 -15.49 -38.93 17.12
N LYS A 520 -16.28 -38.63 16.08
CA LYS A 520 -15.95 -38.94 14.67
C LYS A 520 -14.65 -38.28 14.21
N MET A 521 -14.33 -37.10 14.70
CA MET A 521 -13.11 -36.37 14.35
C MET A 521 -11.89 -36.96 15.04
N VAL A 522 -12.02 -37.38 16.30
CA VAL A 522 -10.98 -38.13 17.03
C VAL A 522 -10.66 -39.43 16.28
N ASP A 523 -11.68 -40.19 15.88
CA ASP A 523 -11.49 -41.41 15.08
C ASP A 523 -10.76 -41.13 13.76
N ARG A 524 -11.11 -40.04 13.07
CA ARG A 524 -10.44 -39.61 11.84
C ARG A 524 -8.98 -39.25 12.05
N LEU A 525 -8.65 -38.54 13.14
CA LEU A 525 -7.28 -38.20 13.51
C LEU A 525 -6.46 -39.45 13.84
N MET A 526 -7.04 -40.38 14.61
CA MET A 526 -6.39 -41.66 14.97
C MET A 526 -6.14 -42.55 13.74
N ILE A 527 -7.09 -42.61 12.80
CA ILE A 527 -6.91 -43.34 11.53
C ILE A 527 -5.83 -42.65 10.69
N ALA A 528 -5.83 -41.32 10.62
CA ALA A 528 -4.86 -40.56 9.85
C ALA A 528 -3.43 -40.66 10.40
N ALA A 529 -3.23 -40.68 11.72
CA ALA A 529 -1.92 -40.79 12.34
C ALA A 529 -1.28 -42.18 12.18
N LYS A 530 -2.10 -43.24 12.08
CA LYS A 530 -1.70 -44.63 11.85
C LYS A 530 -1.32 -44.95 10.40
N ARG A 531 -1.78 -44.13 9.45
CA ARG A 531 -1.36 -44.19 8.04
C ARG A 531 -0.04 -43.44 7.88
#